data_AF-A0A2G0CFI5-F1
#
_entry.id   AF-A0A2G0CFI5-F1
#
_cell.length_a   1.000
_cell.length_b   1.000
_cell.length_c   1.000
_cell.angle_alpha   90.00
_cell.angle_beta   90.00
_cell.angle_gamma   90.00
#
_symmetry.space_group_name_H-M   'P 1'
#
loop_
_entity.id
_entity.type
_entity.pdbx_description
1 polymer ?
#
loop_
_entity_poly.entity_id
_entity_poly.type
_entity_poly.pdbx_seq_one_letter_code
_entity_poly.pdbx_strand_id
1 'polypeptide(L)' 'MTLSLIGLFIELILLAVGVYLYLFARGMLRFGSAEARARAEVFRADNATWMRLLGLALAALMLVNVVLHVRDLLQ' A
#
# COMPACT_ATOMS: atom_id res chain seq x y z
N MET A 1 3.24 19.63 17.02
CA MET A 1 4.21 18.52 17.02
C MET A 1 3.52 17.16 17.02
N THR A 2 2.67 16.84 18.00
CA THR A 2 1.97 15.53 18.07
C THR A 2 1.07 15.23 16.87
N LEU A 3 0.24 16.20 16.43
CA LEU A 3 -0.65 16.01 15.28
C LEU A 3 0.08 15.81 13.94
N SER A 4 1.23 16.45 13.74
CA SER A 4 2.05 16.27 12.52
C SER A 4 2.70 14.87 12.48
N LEU A 5 3.20 14.38 13.63
CA LEU A 5 3.73 13.02 13.72
C LEU A 5 2.65 11.95 13.50
N ILE A 6 1.43 12.18 14.00
CA ILE A 6 0.29 11.29 13.75
C ILE A 6 -0.06 11.29 12.25
N GLY A 7 -0.09 12.47 11.62
CA GLY A 7 -0.31 12.58 10.16
C GLY A 7 0.72 11.79 9.36
N LEU A 8 2.02 12.02 9.64
CA LEU A 8 3.11 11.28 8.99
C LEU A 8 2.99 9.76 9.21
N PHE A 9 2.63 9.33 10.42
CA PHE A 9 2.43 7.91 10.72
C PHE A 9 1.30 7.28 9.88
N ILE A 10 0.16 7.98 9.77
CA ILE A 10 -0.95 7.53 8.92
C ILE A 10 -0.51 7.47 7.46
N GLU A 11 0.24 8.47 6.99
CA GLU A 11 0.72 8.50 5.61
C GLU A 11 1.64 7.31 5.30
N LEU A 12 2.55 6.97 6.22
CA LEU A 12 3.42 5.80 6.10
C LEU A 12 2.63 4.49 6.09
N ILE A 13 1.58 4.37 6.90
CA ILE A 13 0.68 3.20 6.86
C ILE A 13 0.00 3.09 5.50
N LEU A 14 -0.57 4.18 4.99
CA LEU A 14 -1.26 4.18 3.70
C LEU A 14 -0.30 3.90 2.54
N LEU A 15 0.92 4.42 2.60
CA LEU A 15 1.99 4.09 1.67
C LEU A 15 2.29 2.58 1.69
N ALA A 16 2.45 2.01 2.89
CA ALA A 16 2.69 0.57 3.05
C ALA A 16 1.52 -0.27 2.52
N VAL A 17 0.27 0.17 2.71
CA VAL A 17 -0.93 -0.47 2.14
C VAL A 17 -0.91 -0.42 0.62
N GLY A 18 -0.60 0.72 0.00
CA GLY A 18 -0.49 0.83 -1.47
C GLY A 18 0.55 -0.13 -2.05
N VAL A 19 1.74 -0.17 -1.43
CA VAL A 19 2.81 -1.11 -1.80
C VAL A 19 2.36 -2.56 -1.61
N TYR A 20 1.73 -2.87 -0.47
CA TYR A 20 1.19 -4.20 -0.18
C TYR A 20 0.19 -4.65 -1.25
N LEU A 21 -0.79 -3.81 -1.59
CA LEU A 21 -1.80 -4.13 -2.60
C LEU A 21 -1.18 -4.43 -3.95
N TYR A 22 -0.17 -3.64 -4.34
CA TYR A 22 0.57 -3.87 -5.59
C TYR A 22 1.32 -5.22 -5.60
N LEU A 23 2.05 -5.51 -4.52
CA LEU A 23 2.80 -6.77 -4.38
C LEU A 23 1.88 -7.99 -4.28
N PHE A 24 0.77 -7.86 -3.56
CA PHE A 24 -0.28 -8.86 -3.48
C PHE A 24 -0.86 -9.14 -4.86
N ALA A 25 -1.25 -8.11 -5.60
CA ALA A 25 -1.85 -8.26 -6.92
C ALA A 25 -0.88 -8.87 -7.96
N ARG A 26 0.42 -8.69 -7.78
CA ARG A 26 1.47 -9.36 -8.57
C ARG A 26 1.67 -10.83 -8.18
N GLY A 27 1.06 -11.30 -7.10
CA GLY A 27 1.21 -12.66 -6.60
C GLY A 27 2.53 -12.92 -5.86
N MET A 28 3.27 -11.86 -5.51
CA MET A 28 4.53 -11.97 -4.75
C MET A 28 4.28 -12.30 -3.27
N LEU A 29 3.10 -11.96 -2.75
CA LEU A 29 2.72 -12.23 -1.36
C LEU A 29 1.83 -13.48 -1.29
N ARG A 30 2.34 -14.52 -0.63
CA ARG A 30 1.66 -15.82 -0.45
C ARG A 30 1.66 -16.21 1.03
N PHE A 31 0.71 -15.68 1.78
CA PHE A 31 0.57 -15.93 3.22
C PHE A 31 -0.62 -16.85 3.51
N GLY A 32 -0.59 -17.54 4.66
CA GLY A 32 -1.69 -18.38 5.15
C GLY A 32 -1.66 -19.84 4.65
N SER A 33 -2.73 -20.55 5.03
CA SER A 33 -2.98 -21.96 4.68
C SER A 33 -3.22 -22.15 3.18
N ALA A 34 -3.18 -23.41 2.71
CA ALA A 34 -3.46 -23.73 1.31
C ALA A 34 -4.83 -23.20 0.85
N GLU A 35 -5.84 -23.23 1.72
CA GLU A 35 -7.17 -22.73 1.42
C GLU A 35 -7.21 -21.20 1.28
N ALA A 36 -6.51 -20.46 2.14
CA ALA A 36 -6.40 -19.01 2.04
C ALA A 36 -5.71 -18.58 0.74
N ARG A 37 -4.70 -19.34 0.30
CA ARG A 37 -3.99 -19.09 -0.96
C ARG A 37 -4.89 -19.31 -2.18
N ALA A 38 -5.68 -20.39 -2.18
CA ALA A 38 -6.62 -20.68 -3.27
C ALA A 38 -7.66 -19.57 -3.43
N ARG A 39 -8.24 -19.08 -2.32
CA ARG A 39 -9.18 -17.94 -2.34
C ARG A 39 -8.51 -16.67 -2.86
N ALA A 40 -7.27 -16.41 -2.44
CA ALA A 40 -6.52 -15.25 -2.90
C ALA A 40 -6.15 -15.33 -4.40
N GLU A 41 -5.88 -16.52 -4.94
CA GLU A 41 -5.65 -16.71 -6.37
C GLU A 41 -6.90 -16.43 -7.20
N VAL A 42 -8.05 -16.97 -6.80
CA VAL A 42 -9.33 -16.70 -7.47
C VAL A 42 -9.62 -15.19 -7.47
N PHE A 43 -9.49 -14.53 -6.32
CA PHE A 43 -9.69 -13.08 -6.24
C PHE A 43 -8.74 -12.29 -7.15
N ARG A 44 -7.47 -12.69 -7.24
CA ARG A 44 -6.49 -12.02 -8.11
C ARG A 44 -6.77 -12.26 -9.59
N ALA A 45 -7.28 -13.43 -9.97
CA ALA A 45 -7.59 -13.72 -11.38
C ALA A 45 -8.52 -12.65 -11.97
N ASP A 46 -9.50 -12.20 -11.18
CA ASP A 46 -10.50 -11.23 -11.63
C ASP A 46 -10.07 -9.77 -11.39
N ASN A 47 -9.22 -9.50 -10.39
CA ASN A 47 -8.97 -8.14 -9.88
C ASN A 47 -7.53 -7.65 -10.00
N ALA A 48 -6.57 -8.50 -10.40
CA ALA A 48 -5.15 -8.18 -10.32
C ALA A 48 -4.77 -6.89 -11.07
N THR A 49 -5.30 -6.66 -12.27
CA THR A 49 -4.98 -5.45 -13.05
C THR A 49 -5.40 -4.18 -12.32
N TRP A 50 -6.64 -4.11 -11.86
CA TRP A 50 -7.15 -2.95 -11.12
C TRP A 50 -6.41 -2.76 -9.80
N MET A 51 -6.17 -3.83 -9.05
CA MET A 51 -5.41 -3.74 -7.79
C MET A 51 -3.98 -3.25 -8.00
N ARG A 52 -3.32 -3.62 -9.11
CA ARG A 52 -1.97 -3.13 -9.43
C ARG A 52 -1.99 -1.63 -9.70
N LEU A 53 -2.94 -1.17 -10.52
CA LEU A 53 -3.07 0.25 -10.87
C LEU A 53 -3.44 1.10 -9.66
N LEU A 54 -4.45 0.68 -8.89
CA LEU A 54 -4.90 1.40 -7.69
C LEU A 54 -3.86 1.34 -6.57
N GLY A 55 -3.18 0.20 -6.38
CA GLY A 55 -2.10 0.05 -5.42
C GLY A 55 -0.90 0.96 -5.75
N LEU A 56 -0.50 1.01 -7.03
CA LEU A 56 0.55 1.93 -7.49
C LEU A 56 0.14 3.40 -7.35
N ALA A 57 -1.09 3.75 -7.71
CA ALA A 57 -1.60 5.11 -7.58
C ALA A 57 -1.59 5.56 -6.11
N LEU A 58 -2.09 4.71 -5.20
CA LEU A 58 -2.06 4.98 -3.77
C LEU A 58 -0.61 5.13 -3.27
N ALA A 59 0.28 4.20 -3.63
CA ALA A 59 1.67 4.26 -3.21
C ALA A 59 2.38 5.53 -3.71
N ALA A 60 2.16 5.91 -4.97
CA ALA A 60 2.76 7.12 -5.55
C ALA A 60 2.25 8.40 -4.86
N LEU A 61 0.93 8.50 -4.64
CA LEU A 61 0.32 9.65 -3.97
C LEU A 61 0.84 9.78 -2.53
N MET A 62 0.85 8.67 -1.79
CA MET A 62 1.31 8.69 -0.40
C MET A 62 2.80 8.95 -0.29
N LEU A 63 3.61 8.49 -1.25
CA LEU A 63 5.04 8.80 -1.29
C LEU A 63 5.29 10.31 -1.44
N VAL A 64 4.55 10.97 -2.34
CA VAL A 64 4.63 12.43 -2.49
C VAL A 64 4.25 13.12 -1.19
N ASN A 65 3.15 12.72 -0.55
CA ASN A 65 2.72 13.29 0.73
C ASN A 65 3.79 13.13 1.82
N VAL A 66 4.35 11.94 1.99
CA VAL A 66 5.41 11.67 2.98
C VAL A 66 6.63 12.55 2.72
N VAL A 67 7.07 12.69 1.47
CA VAL A 67 8.24 13.53 1.14
C VAL A 67 7.98 15.00 1.46
N LEU A 68 6.80 15.52 1.13
CA LEU A 68 6.41 16.89 1.45
C LEU A 68 6.33 17.11 2.97
N HIS A 69 5.67 16.21 3.69
CA HIS A 69 5.50 16.31 5.15
C HIS A 69 6.85 16.21 5.89
N VAL A 70 7.75 15.33 5.45
CA VAL A 70 9.11 15.23 6.01
C VAL A 70 9.91 16.50 5.73
N ARG A 71 9.80 17.08 4.53
CA ARG A 71 10.44 18.35 4.22
C ARG A 71 9.93 19.46 5.15
N ASP A 72 8.61 19.54 5.34
CA ASP A 72 7.98 20.55 6.21
C ASP A 72 8.37 20.37 7.69
N LEU A 73 8.66 19.15 8.13
CA LEU A 73 9.14 18.86 9.50
C LEU A 73 10.59 19.28 9.75
N LEU A 74 11.42 19.32 8.68
CA LEU A 74 12.85 19.65 8.76
C LEU A 74 13.13 21.14 8.55
N GLN A 75 12.15 21.90 8.06
CA GLN A 75 12.22 23.35 7.87
C GLN A 75 11.66 24.09 9.08
#